data_AF-K7ESL0-F1
#
_entry.id   AF-K7ESL0-F1
#
_cell.length_a   1.000
_cell.length_b   1.000
_cell.length_c   1.000
_cell.angle_alpha   90.00
_cell.angle_beta   90.00
_cell.angle_gamma   90.00
#
_symmetry.space_group_name_H-M   'P 1'
#
loop_
_entity.id
_entity.type
_entity.pdbx_description
1 polymer ?
#
loop_
_entity_poly.entity_id
_entity_poly.type
_entity_poly.pdbx_seq_one_letter_code
_entity_poly.pdbx_strand_id
1 'polypeptide(L)'
;MGRPSSPRAAWGTFSPPQRTQVPDCHSARSKTYGNVLVLDGVIQCTERDEFSYQEMIANLPLCSHPNPRKVLIIGGGDGGVLREVVKHPSVESVVQCEIDEDVIQVSKKFLPGMAIGYS
;
A
#
# COMPACT_ATOMS: atom_id res chain seq x y z
N MET A 1 12.38 -33.29 1.00
CA MET A 1 11.90 -32.70 2.27
C MET A 1 10.87 -31.64 1.92
N GLY A 2 9.58 -31.93 2.12
CA GLY A 2 8.50 -31.00 1.83
C GLY A 2 8.49 -29.87 2.87
N ARG A 3 8.32 -28.62 2.42
CA ARG A 3 8.11 -27.49 3.33
C ARG A 3 6.82 -27.72 4.13
N PRO A 4 6.75 -27.38 5.43
CA PRO A 4 5.52 -27.45 6.19
C PRO A 4 4.48 -26.53 5.54
N SER A 5 3.27 -27.04 5.30
CA SER A 5 2.12 -26.21 4.96
C SER A 5 1.91 -25.18 6.07
N SER A 6 1.97 -23.89 5.75
CA SER A 6 1.71 -22.83 6.72
C SER A 6 0.32 -23.01 7.34
N PRO A 7 0.16 -22.78 8.65
CA PRO A 7 -1.13 -22.93 9.30
C PRO A 7 -2.09 -21.92 8.68
N ARG A 8 -3.25 -22.40 8.19
CA ARG A 8 -4.35 -21.52 7.77
C ARG A 8 -4.72 -20.66 8.98
N ALA A 9 -4.26 -19.42 8.97
CA ALA A 9 -4.65 -18.45 9.97
C ALA A 9 -6.18 -18.29 9.90
N ALA A 10 -6.83 -18.61 11.02
CA ALA A 10 -8.27 -18.61 11.18
C ALA A 10 -8.78 -17.17 11.26
N TRP A 11 -8.88 -16.48 10.13
CA TRP A 11 -9.43 -15.13 10.07
C TRP A 11 -10.93 -15.17 9.78
N GLY A 12 -11.74 -15.38 10.81
CA GLY A 12 -13.20 -15.55 10.74
C GLY A 12 -14.03 -14.30 10.34
N THR A 13 -13.44 -13.28 9.71
CA THR A 13 -14.11 -12.00 9.43
C THR A 13 -13.89 -11.44 8.03
N PHE A 14 -13.05 -12.06 7.20
CA PHE A 14 -12.77 -11.60 5.85
C PHE A 14 -13.51 -12.42 4.80
N SER A 15 -13.92 -11.77 3.72
CA SER A 15 -14.31 -12.48 2.49
C SER A 15 -13.14 -13.33 1.97
N PRO A 16 -13.39 -14.41 1.20
CA PRO A 16 -12.32 -15.20 0.61
C PRO A 16 -11.32 -14.30 -0.11
N PRO A 17 -10.00 -14.44 0.16
CA PRO A 17 -8.99 -13.58 -0.44
C PRO A 17 -8.98 -13.79 -1.96
N GLN A 18 -8.91 -12.69 -2.70
CA GLN A 18 -8.76 -12.73 -4.14
C GLN A 18 -7.26 -12.86 -4.43
N ARG A 19 -6.81 -14.10 -4.62
CA ARG A 19 -5.40 -14.46 -4.80
C ARG A 19 -4.82 -13.91 -6.11
N THR A 20 -3.54 -13.59 -6.06
CA THR A 20 -2.74 -13.02 -7.15
C THR A 20 -1.74 -14.06 -7.64
N GLN A 21 -0.86 -13.69 -8.59
CA GLN A 21 0.18 -14.61 -9.04
C GLN A 21 1.28 -14.78 -7.97
N VAL A 22 1.49 -13.78 -7.10
CA VAL A 22 2.28 -13.94 -5.87
C VAL A 22 1.48 -14.70 -4.81
N PRO A 23 1.99 -15.85 -4.31
CA PRO A 23 1.27 -16.68 -3.33
C PRO A 23 0.85 -15.93 -2.05
N ASP A 24 1.58 -14.87 -1.72
CA ASP A 24 1.49 -14.17 -0.44
C ASP A 24 1.00 -12.71 -0.54
N CYS A 25 0.67 -12.21 -1.75
CA CYS A 25 0.03 -10.90 -1.96
C CYS A 25 -1.45 -11.06 -2.29
N HIS A 26 -2.34 -10.43 -1.53
CA HIS A 26 -3.77 -10.43 -1.84
C HIS A 26 -4.53 -9.26 -1.21
N SER A 27 -5.68 -8.95 -1.79
CA SER A 27 -6.67 -8.07 -1.19
C SER A 27 -7.85 -8.87 -0.64
N ALA A 28 -8.37 -8.44 0.50
CA ALA A 28 -9.59 -8.97 1.09
C ALA A 28 -10.46 -7.83 1.64
N ARG A 29 -11.78 -8.00 1.58
CA ARG A 29 -12.71 -7.02 2.14
C ARG A 29 -13.03 -7.35 3.59
N SER A 30 -12.74 -6.41 4.48
CA SER A 30 -13.13 -6.42 5.88
C SER A 30 -14.57 -5.91 6.05
N LYS A 31 -15.26 -6.41 7.08
CA LYS A 31 -16.61 -5.93 7.46
C LYS A 31 -16.63 -4.47 7.91
N THR A 32 -15.54 -4.00 8.53
CA THR A 32 -15.50 -2.69 9.22
C THR A 32 -14.33 -1.80 8.82
N TYR A 33 -13.40 -2.28 8.00
CA TYR A 33 -12.18 -1.54 7.58
C TYR A 33 -12.04 -1.37 6.05
N GLY A 34 -13.05 -1.76 5.27
CA GLY A 34 -12.98 -1.66 3.81
C GLY A 34 -12.07 -2.73 3.20
N ASN A 35 -11.46 -2.44 2.06
CA ASN A 35 -10.45 -3.30 1.45
C ASN A 35 -9.15 -3.25 2.26
N VAL A 36 -8.51 -4.42 2.38
CA VAL A 36 -7.31 -4.65 3.15
C VAL A 36 -6.28 -5.33 2.27
N LEU A 37 -5.10 -4.74 2.16
CA LEU A 37 -3.95 -5.32 1.48
C LEU A 37 -3.13 -6.15 2.47
N VAL A 38 -2.83 -7.39 2.11
CA VAL A 38 -2.06 -8.32 2.93
C VAL A 38 -0.89 -8.86 2.10
N LEU A 39 0.31 -8.77 2.67
CA LEU A 39 1.55 -9.32 2.13
C LEU A 39 2.18 -10.25 3.18
N ASP A 40 2.52 -11.49 2.82
CA ASP A 40 3.12 -12.50 3.72
C ASP A 40 2.31 -12.71 5.01
N GLY A 41 0.99 -12.57 4.93
CA GLY A 41 0.08 -12.71 6.08
C GLY A 41 0.05 -11.49 7.01
N VAL A 42 0.73 -10.39 6.66
CA VAL A 42 0.76 -9.13 7.41
C VAL A 42 -0.07 -8.06 6.69
N ILE A 43 -0.94 -7.38 7.45
CA ILE A 43 -1.72 -6.25 6.94
C ILE A 43 -0.77 -5.10 6.63
N GLN A 44 -0.80 -4.63 5.38
CA GLN A 44 -0.01 -3.47 4.95
C GLN A 44 -0.81 -2.17 5.08
N CYS A 45 -2.08 -2.20 4.68
CA CYS A 45 -2.98 -1.05 4.80
C CYS A 45 -4.44 -1.48 4.82
N THR A 46 -5.30 -0.60 5.34
CA THR A 46 -6.75 -0.69 5.18
C THR A 46 -7.29 0.64 4.67
N GLU A 47 -8.36 0.61 3.87
CA GLU A 47 -8.99 1.84 3.37
C GLU A 47 -9.48 2.77 4.50
N ARG A 48 -9.79 2.22 5.68
CA ARG A 48 -10.35 3.00 6.78
C ARG A 48 -9.32 3.87 7.49
N ASP A 49 -8.06 3.44 7.56
CA ASP A 49 -7.04 4.05 8.42
C ASP A 49 -5.69 4.34 7.72
N GLU A 50 -5.56 4.02 6.42
CA GLU A 50 -4.36 4.31 5.62
C GLU A 50 -3.85 5.74 5.77
N PHE A 51 -4.77 6.71 5.89
CA PHE A 51 -4.45 8.13 5.91
C PHE A 51 -3.52 8.47 7.08
N SER A 52 -3.70 7.80 8.22
CA SER A 52 -2.90 8.03 9.42
C SER A 52 -1.42 7.69 9.21
N TYR A 53 -1.12 6.65 8.44
CA TYR A 53 0.25 6.28 8.10
C TYR A 53 0.76 7.13 6.94
N GLN A 54 -0.01 7.22 5.86
CA GLN A 54 0.43 7.83 4.60
C GLN A 54 0.65 9.34 4.72
N GLU A 55 -0.26 10.06 5.39
CA GLU A 55 -0.09 11.49 5.63
C GLU A 55 1.12 11.74 6.53
N MET A 56 1.32 10.94 7.56
CA MET A 56 2.41 11.14 8.51
C MET A 56 3.77 10.85 7.88
N ILE A 57 3.91 9.72 7.18
CA ILE A 57 5.20 9.36 6.58
C ILE A 57 5.59 10.30 5.42
N ALA A 58 4.61 10.88 4.72
CA ALA A 58 4.85 11.86 3.66
C ALA A 58 5.06 13.28 4.22
N ASN A 59 4.15 13.79 5.04
CA ASN A 59 4.13 15.21 5.40
C ASN A 59 5.16 15.57 6.47
N LEU A 60 5.51 14.67 7.39
CA LEU A 60 6.55 14.96 8.37
C LEU A 60 7.88 15.38 7.73
N PRO A 61 8.47 14.60 6.79
CA PRO A 61 9.70 15.02 6.12
C PRO A 61 9.49 16.19 5.16
N LEU A 62 8.38 16.22 4.40
CA LEU A 62 8.14 17.29 3.41
C LEU A 62 7.97 18.66 4.07
N CYS A 63 7.22 18.74 5.17
CA CYS A 63 7.00 19.99 5.89
C CYS A 63 8.22 20.44 6.72
N SER A 64 9.15 19.53 7.01
CA SER A 64 10.37 19.84 7.77
C SER A 64 11.54 20.25 6.87
N HIS A 65 11.52 19.85 5.60
CA HIS A 65 12.56 20.19 4.65
C HIS A 65 12.29 21.57 4.04
N PRO A 66 13.28 22.49 3.94
CA PRO A 66 13.04 23.86 3.51
C PRO A 66 12.58 23.99 2.04
N ASN A 67 12.93 23.03 1.18
CA ASN A 67 12.54 23.02 -0.24
C ASN A 67 12.61 21.60 -0.86
N PRO A 68 11.68 20.68 -0.54
CA PRO A 68 11.72 19.32 -1.07
C PRO A 68 11.25 19.32 -2.55
N ARG A 69 12.22 19.20 -3.48
CA ARG A 69 11.95 19.21 -4.94
C ARG A 69 11.98 17.84 -5.59
N LYS A 70 12.82 16.93 -5.09
CA LYS A 70 13.01 15.58 -5.61
C LYS A 70 12.81 14.59 -4.49
N VAL A 71 11.87 13.68 -4.64
CA VAL A 71 11.48 12.72 -3.60
C VAL A 71 11.72 11.31 -4.09
N LEU A 72 12.34 10.47 -3.25
CA LEU A 72 12.46 9.03 -3.47
C LEU A 72 11.56 8.33 -2.46
N ILE A 73 10.64 7.50 -2.95
CA ILE A 73 9.81 6.58 -2.17
C ILE A 73 10.36 5.17 -2.40
N ILE A 74 10.71 4.47 -1.32
CA ILE A 74 11.12 3.06 -1.38
C ILE A 74 9.95 2.22 -0.87
N GLY A 75 9.46 1.32 -1.71
CA GLY A 75 8.19 0.62 -1.51
C GLY A 75 6.98 1.49 -1.87
N GLY A 76 5.90 1.36 -1.10
CA GLY A 76 4.68 2.15 -1.29
C GLY A 76 3.83 1.72 -2.49
N GLY A 77 3.91 0.44 -2.89
CA GLY A 77 3.17 -0.11 -4.02
C GLY A 77 1.65 0.13 -4.01
N ASP A 78 1.05 0.47 -2.86
CA ASP A 78 -0.35 0.89 -2.75
C ASP A 78 -0.67 2.25 -3.40
N GLY A 79 0.34 3.10 -3.58
CA GLY A 79 0.24 4.41 -4.23
C GLY A 79 -0.21 5.56 -3.33
N GLY A 80 -0.57 5.29 -2.07
CA GLY A 80 -1.11 6.30 -1.19
C GLY A 80 -0.07 7.27 -0.62
N VAL A 81 1.16 6.81 -0.36
CA VAL A 81 2.27 7.74 -0.04
C VAL A 81 2.57 8.65 -1.23
N LEU A 82 2.57 8.11 -2.45
CA LEU A 82 2.75 8.90 -3.67
C LEU A 82 1.65 9.95 -3.82
N ARG A 83 0.38 9.58 -3.58
CA ARG A 83 -0.77 10.50 -3.54
C ARG A 83 -0.55 11.67 -2.59
N GLU A 84 0.05 11.45 -1.42
CA GLU A 84 0.35 12.53 -0.48
C GLU A 84 1.53 13.39 -0.93
N VAL A 85 2.62 12.77 -1.38
CA VAL A 85 3.84 13.46 -1.81
C VAL A 85 3.56 14.46 -2.94
N VAL A 86 2.76 14.08 -3.94
CA VAL A 86 2.47 14.93 -5.11
C VAL A 86 1.58 16.15 -4.79
N LYS A 87 0.98 16.21 -3.59
CA LYS A 87 0.22 17.39 -3.14
C LYS A 87 1.14 18.53 -2.69
N HIS A 88 2.40 18.24 -2.37
CA HIS A 88 3.31 19.25 -1.84
C HIS A 88 3.82 20.18 -2.95
N PRO A 89 3.58 21.51 -2.88
CA PRO A 89 3.71 22.41 -4.03
C PRO A 89 5.13 22.59 -4.56
N SER A 90 6.16 22.32 -3.75
CA SER A 90 7.57 22.41 -4.18
C SER A 90 8.08 21.15 -4.86
N VAL A 91 7.34 20.03 -4.80
CA VAL A 91 7.79 18.75 -5.36
C VAL A 91 7.68 18.81 -6.88
N GLU A 92 8.79 18.54 -7.56
CA GLU A 92 8.88 18.57 -9.03
C GLU A 92 9.02 17.18 -9.63
N SER A 93 9.57 16.23 -8.88
CA SER A 93 9.74 14.85 -9.34
C SER A 93 9.69 13.88 -8.16
N VAL A 94 9.05 12.75 -8.41
CA VAL A 94 8.98 11.62 -7.47
C VAL A 94 9.47 10.38 -8.20
N VAL A 95 10.41 9.67 -7.59
CA VAL A 95 10.80 8.33 -7.99
C VAL A 95 10.24 7.38 -6.95
N GLN A 96 9.40 6.43 -7.37
CA GLN A 96 8.95 5.35 -6.53
C GLN A 96 9.60 4.05 -6.98
N CYS A 97 10.28 3.37 -6.05
CA CYS A 97 10.92 2.10 -6.28
C CYS A 97 10.17 1.01 -5.51
N GLU A 98 9.27 0.31 -6.21
CA GLU A 98 8.62 -0.90 -5.73
C GLU A 98 9.25 -2.11 -6.41
N ILE A 99 9.57 -3.15 -5.64
CA ILE A 99 10.22 -4.36 -6.14
C ILE A 99 9.21 -5.32 -6.77
N ASP A 100 7.97 -5.31 -6.27
CA ASP A 100 6.95 -6.27 -6.64
C ASP A 100 5.82 -5.60 -7.44
N GLU A 101 5.81 -5.82 -8.75
CA GLU A 101 4.79 -5.28 -9.66
C GLU A 101 3.37 -5.76 -9.28
N ASP A 102 3.23 -6.96 -8.72
CA ASP A 102 1.91 -7.49 -8.35
C ASP A 102 1.26 -6.64 -7.25
N VAL A 103 2.04 -6.07 -6.33
CA VAL A 103 1.54 -5.13 -5.31
C VAL A 103 0.89 -3.91 -5.95
N ILE A 104 1.51 -3.37 -7.01
CA ILE A 104 0.97 -2.22 -7.75
C ILE A 104 -0.32 -2.61 -8.48
N GLN A 105 -0.33 -3.75 -9.18
CA GLN A 105 -1.50 -4.18 -9.95
C GLN A 105 -2.70 -4.49 -9.06
N VAL A 106 -2.46 -5.13 -7.92
CA VAL A 106 -3.48 -5.40 -6.89
C VAL A 106 -4.05 -4.11 -6.34
N SER A 107 -3.18 -3.15 -6.03
CA SER A 107 -3.60 -1.87 -5.46
C SER A 107 -4.40 -1.05 -6.47
N LYS A 108 -3.98 -0.99 -7.74
CA LYS A 108 -4.77 -0.37 -8.81
C LYS A 108 -6.16 -0.99 -8.98
N LYS A 109 -6.26 -2.31 -8.80
CA LYS A 109 -7.53 -3.04 -8.95
C LYS A 109 -8.47 -2.91 -7.76
N PHE A 110 -7.94 -2.97 -6.54
CA PHE A 110 -8.74 -3.13 -5.32
C PHE A 110 -8.66 -1.97 -4.34
N LEU A 111 -7.71 -1.05 -4.51
CA LEU A 111 -7.47 0.11 -3.65
C LEU A 111 -7.44 1.41 -4.46
N PRO A 112 -8.46 1.71 -5.29
CA PRO A 112 -8.42 2.84 -6.23
C PRO A 112 -8.21 4.20 -5.55
N GLY A 113 -8.64 4.37 -4.29
CA GLY A 113 -8.43 5.61 -3.53
C GLY A 113 -6.97 5.87 -3.13
N MET A 114 -6.17 4.82 -2.96
CA MET A 114 -4.72 4.93 -2.74
C MET A 114 -3.99 4.97 -4.08
N ALA A 115 -4.38 4.10 -5.03
CA ALA A 115 -3.75 3.99 -6.34
C ALA A 115 -3.95 5.20 -7.26
N ILE A 116 -4.78 6.17 -6.88
CA ILE A 116 -4.91 7.46 -7.58
C ILE A 116 -3.58 8.21 -7.66
N GLY A 117 -2.61 7.92 -6.77
CA GLY A 117 -1.25 8.46 -6.87
C GLY A 117 -0.53 8.10 -8.18
N TYR A 118 -0.96 7.05 -8.88
CA TYR A 118 -0.42 6.65 -10.19
C TYR A 118 -1.14 7.26 -11.40
N SER A 119 -2.13 8.14 -11.18
CA SER A 119 -2.97 8.71 -12.24
C SER A 119 -2.48 10.07 -12.72
#